data_AF-A0A9E3XH89-F1
#
_entry.id   AF-A0A9E3XH89-F1
#
_cell.length_a   1.000
_cell.length_b   1.000
_cell.length_c   1.000
_cell.angle_alpha   90.00
_cell.angle_beta   90.00
_cell.angle_gamma   90.00
#
_symmetry.space_group_name_H-M   'P 1'
#
loop_
_entity.id
_entity.type
_entity.pdbx_description
1 polymer ?
#
loop_
_entity_poly.entity_id
_entity_poly.type
_entity_poly.pdbx_seq_one_letter_code
_entity_poly.pdbx_strand_id
1 'polypeptide(L)'
;AKYDLPQRFVAGVSYQPYDGVTTSLDLNRLAGQEETELWGGAEFSVFEYVKLRFGGTTNPNRFSAGLGLEVEGFQLDYAMRTHSELGETHMIGWTYSF
;
A
#
# COMPACT_ATOMS: atom_id res chain seq x y z
N ALA A 1 -22.09 20.89 -18.67
CA ALA A 1 -21.69 20.82 -17.25
C ALA A 1 -20.17 20.75 -17.21
N LYS A 2 -19.50 21.65 -16.48
CA LYS A 2 -18.04 21.64 -16.33
C LYS A 2 -17.73 20.65 -15.21
N TYR A 3 -17.13 19.50 -15.56
CA TYR A 3 -16.71 18.52 -14.56
C TYR A 3 -15.36 18.98 -14.00
N ASP A 4 -15.37 19.66 -12.85
CA ASP A 4 -14.12 19.93 -12.12
C ASP A 4 -13.59 18.59 -11.59
N LEU A 5 -12.34 18.25 -11.94
CA LEU A 5 -11.71 17.04 -11.42
C LEU A 5 -11.49 17.21 -9.91
N PRO A 6 -11.79 16.18 -9.10
CA PRO A 6 -11.53 16.22 -7.67
C PRO A 6 -10.03 16.39 -7.44
N GLN A 7 -9.63 17.46 -6.75
CA GLN A 7 -8.24 17.63 -6.34
C GLN A 7 -7.96 16.69 -5.17
N ARG A 8 -6.81 16.02 -5.16
CA ARG A 8 -6.41 15.13 -4.06
C ARG A 8 -5.15 15.67 -3.41
N PHE A 9 -5.19 15.90 -2.10
CA PHE A 9 -4.04 16.25 -1.29
C PHE A 9 -3.57 15.02 -0.53
N VAL A 10 -2.26 14.73 -0.60
CA VAL A 10 -1.65 13.57 0.06
C VAL A 10 -0.44 14.06 0.85
N ALA A 11 -0.40 13.74 2.14
CA ALA A 11 0.75 14.02 3.00
C ALA A 11 1.18 12.72 3.68
N GLY A 12 2.43 12.31 3.45
CA GLY A 12 2.96 11.04 3.93
C GLY A 12 4.19 11.21 4.81
N VAL A 13 4.34 10.33 5.79
CA VAL A 13 5.55 10.18 6.59
C VAL A 13 5.95 8.70 6.63
N SER A 14 7.24 8.43 6.43
CA SER A 14 7.82 7.10 6.55
C SER A 14 8.95 7.10 7.55
N TYR A 15 9.05 6.06 8.34
CA TYR A 15 10.10 5.88 9.33
C TYR A 15 10.69 4.47 9.23
N GLN A 16 12.02 4.40 9.21
CA GLN A 16 12.78 3.17 9.15
C GLN A 16 13.61 3.04 10.44
N PRO A 17 13.10 2.35 11.48
CA PRO A 17 13.83 2.18 12.73
C PRO A 17 15.13 1.37 12.57
N TYR A 18 15.10 0.32 11.75
CA TYR A 18 16.23 -0.56 11.46
C TYR A 18 16.18 -1.01 10.00
N ASP A 19 17.29 -1.52 9.49
CA ASP A 19 17.34 -2.02 8.12
C ASP A 19 16.33 -3.16 7.91
N GLY A 20 15.63 -3.10 6.80
CA GLY A 20 14.55 -4.04 6.48
C GLY A 20 13.21 -3.84 7.21
N VAL A 21 12.99 -2.80 8.01
CA VAL A 21 11.64 -2.49 8.55
C VAL A 21 11.28 -1.04 8.28
N THR A 22 10.26 -0.82 7.47
CA THR A 22 9.77 0.53 7.13
C THR A 22 8.30 0.65 7.48
N THR A 23 7.95 1.63 8.30
CA THR A 23 6.57 1.97 8.61
C THR A 23 6.20 3.27 7.92
N SER A 24 5.07 3.29 7.21
CA SER A 24 4.54 4.47 6.53
C SER A 24 3.17 4.85 7.05
N LEU A 25 2.87 6.14 7.01
CA LEU A 25 1.57 6.69 7.34
C LEU A 25 1.28 7.85 6.39
N ASP A 26 0.18 7.74 5.66
CA ASP A 26 -0.28 8.73 4.69
C ASP A 26 -1.66 9.25 5.06
N LEU A 27 -1.82 10.56 4.94
CA LEU A 27 -3.06 11.30 5.07
C LEU A 27 -3.51 11.71 3.67
N ASN A 28 -4.62 11.14 3.23
CA ASN A 28 -5.26 11.42 1.95
C ASN A 28 -6.53 12.25 2.17
N ARG A 29 -6.65 13.36 1.47
CA ARG A 29 -7.86 14.21 1.49
C ARG A 29 -8.27 14.58 0.07
N LEU A 30 -9.51 14.25 -0.29
CA LEU A 30 -10.13 14.68 -1.54
C LEU A 30 -10.83 16.03 -1.35
N ALA A 31 -10.43 17.03 -2.14
CA ALA A 31 -11.06 18.35 -2.16
C ALA A 31 -12.51 18.21 -2.63
N GLY A 32 -13.45 18.55 -1.74
CA GLY A 32 -14.90 18.38 -1.97
C GLY A 32 -15.53 17.25 -1.15
N GLN A 33 -14.75 16.44 -0.43
CA GLN A 33 -15.23 15.50 0.58
C GLN A 33 -14.70 15.90 1.97
N GLU A 34 -15.53 15.78 3.01
CA GLU A 34 -15.13 16.06 4.39
C GLU A 34 -14.28 14.94 5.00
N GLU A 35 -14.38 13.73 4.44
CA GLU A 35 -13.70 12.55 4.97
C GLU A 35 -12.21 12.57 4.63
N THR A 36 -11.39 12.53 5.68
CA THR A 36 -9.95 12.30 5.55
C THR A 36 -9.70 10.80 5.60
N GLU A 37 -8.97 10.29 4.63
CA GLU A 37 -8.56 8.90 4.58
C GLU A 37 -7.17 8.77 5.21
N LEU A 38 -7.05 7.91 6.21
CA LEU A 38 -5.79 7.57 6.84
C LEU A 38 -5.32 6.22 6.31
N TRP A 39 -4.11 6.19 5.80
CA TRP A 39 -3.49 5.02 5.22
C TRP A 39 -2.24 4.73 6.04
N GLY A 40 -2.13 3.53 6.58
CA GLY A 40 -0.96 3.06 7.30
C GLY A 40 -0.36 1.86 6.59
N GLY A 41 0.96 1.78 6.53
CA GLY A 41 1.69 0.69 5.90
C GLY A 41 2.87 0.25 6.77
N ALA A 42 3.22 -1.02 6.70
CA ALA A 42 4.44 -1.56 7.26
C ALA A 42 5.03 -2.56 6.26
N GLU A 43 6.29 -2.36 5.93
CA GLU A 43 7.10 -3.24 5.09
C GLU A 43 8.20 -3.87 5.95
N PHE A 44 8.35 -5.18 5.81
CA PHE A 44 9.34 -6.00 6.50
C PHE A 44 10.11 -6.81 5.47
N SER A 45 11.35 -6.46 5.22
CA SER A 45 12.33 -7.28 4.50
C SER A 45 12.90 -8.31 5.47
N VAL A 46 12.40 -9.54 5.40
CA VAL A 46 12.86 -10.65 6.27
C VAL A 46 14.21 -11.17 5.78
N PHE A 47 14.37 -11.28 4.46
CA PHE A 47 15.60 -11.61 3.76
C PHE A 47 15.77 -10.66 2.57
N GLU A 48 16.96 -10.59 1.96
CA GLU A 48 17.17 -9.81 0.72
C GLU A 48 16.16 -10.16 -0.38
N TYR A 49 15.73 -11.42 -0.40
CA TYR A 49 14.82 -11.95 -1.41
C TYR A 49 13.35 -11.94 -1.00
N VAL A 50 13.01 -11.62 0.26
CA VAL A 50 11.63 -11.76 0.78
C VAL A 50 11.18 -10.49 1.51
N LYS A 51 10.15 -9.84 0.96
CA LYS A 51 9.53 -8.63 1.50
C LYS A 51 8.08 -8.92 1.87
N LEU A 52 7.70 -8.66 3.11
CA LEU A 52 6.33 -8.72 3.59
C LEU A 52 5.79 -7.30 3.71
N ARG A 53 4.56 -7.09 3.24
CA ARG A 53 3.90 -5.78 3.27
C ARG A 53 2.55 -5.92 3.92
N PHE A 54 2.25 -5.01 4.83
CA PHE A 54 0.95 -4.92 5.48
C PHE A 54 0.47 -3.49 5.39
N GLY A 55 -0.83 -3.30 5.20
CA GLY A 55 -1.41 -1.97 5.12
C GLY A 55 -2.85 -1.95 5.58
N GLY A 56 -3.27 -0.81 6.09
CA GLY A 56 -4.64 -0.56 6.52
C GLY A 56 -5.08 0.83 6.09
N THR A 57 -6.29 0.95 5.58
CA THR A 57 -6.95 2.24 5.33
C THR A 57 -8.15 2.36 6.23
N THR A 58 -8.43 3.53 6.83
CA THR A 58 -9.53 3.67 7.81
C THR A 58 -10.87 4.06 7.19
N ASN A 59 -10.86 4.75 6.05
CA ASN A 59 -12.07 5.20 5.35
C ASN A 59 -11.92 4.95 3.85
N PRO A 60 -12.52 3.90 3.29
CA PRO A 60 -13.18 2.77 3.96
C PRO A 60 -12.16 1.84 4.67
N ASN A 61 -12.62 1.13 5.70
CA ASN A 61 -11.79 0.16 6.43
C ASN A 61 -11.37 -0.99 5.50
N ARG A 62 -10.13 -1.00 5.03
CA ARG A 62 -9.56 -2.07 4.20
C ARG A 62 -8.24 -2.50 4.77
N PHE A 63 -7.99 -3.80 4.77
CA PHE A 63 -6.71 -4.37 5.15
C PHE A 63 -6.05 -4.99 3.92
N SER A 64 -4.74 -4.82 3.81
CA SER A 64 -3.93 -5.33 2.72
C SER A 64 -2.74 -6.08 3.29
N ALA A 65 -2.41 -7.22 2.69
CA ALA A 65 -1.22 -7.99 2.99
C ALA A 65 -0.54 -8.35 1.66
N GLY A 66 0.78 -8.43 1.65
CA GLY A 66 1.55 -8.73 0.45
C GLY A 66 2.84 -9.45 0.76
N LEU A 67 3.28 -10.26 -0.19
CA LEU A 67 4.52 -11.00 -0.22
C LEU A 67 5.23 -10.68 -1.53
N GLY A 68 6.42 -10.10 -1.45
CA GLY A 68 7.33 -9.87 -2.56
C GLY A 68 8.49 -10.84 -2.48
N LEU A 69 8.79 -11.50 -3.59
CA LEU A 69 9.97 -12.32 -3.80
C LEU A 69 10.85 -11.67 -4.85
N GLU A 70 12.10 -11.39 -4.53
CA GLU A 70 13.06 -10.76 -5.43
C GLU A 70 14.26 -11.68 -5.61
N VAL A 71 14.63 -12.04 -6.84
CA VAL A 71 15.77 -12.90 -7.15
C VAL A 71 16.43 -12.40 -8.43
N GLU A 72 17.67 -11.93 -8.33
CA GLU A 72 18.56 -11.60 -9.47
C GLU A 72 17.87 -10.79 -10.60
N GLY A 73 17.13 -9.75 -10.25
CA GLY A 73 16.44 -8.87 -11.21
C GLY A 73 15.02 -9.31 -11.58
N PHE A 74 14.55 -10.46 -11.10
CA PHE A 74 13.15 -10.86 -11.17
C PHE A 74 12.43 -10.59 -9.84
N GLN A 75 11.30 -9.90 -9.89
CA GLN A 75 10.46 -9.63 -8.72
C GLN A 75 9.06 -10.19 -8.96
N LEU A 76 8.56 -10.98 -8.00
CA LEU A 76 7.20 -11.50 -7.97
C LEU A 76 6.50 -10.97 -6.73
N ASP A 77 5.41 -10.23 -6.92
CA ASP A 77 4.60 -9.70 -5.84
C ASP A 77 3.22 -10.36 -5.83
N TYR A 78 2.85 -10.88 -4.68
CA TYR A 78 1.52 -11.37 -4.39
C TYR A 78 0.89 -10.46 -3.35
N ALA A 79 -0.20 -9.78 -3.68
CA ALA A 79 -0.93 -8.90 -2.77
C ALA A 79 -2.37 -9.37 -2.61
N MET A 80 -2.83 -9.40 -1.38
CA MET A 80 -4.20 -9.66 -1.00
C MET A 80 -4.78 -8.40 -0.36
N ARG A 81 -5.98 -8.02 -0.76
CA ARG A 81 -6.73 -6.93 -0.13
C ARG A 81 -8.09 -7.43 0.29
N THR A 82 -8.40 -7.25 1.57
CA THR A 82 -9.74 -7.50 2.09
C THR A 82 -10.56 -6.22 1.98
N HIS A 83 -11.78 -6.36 1.46
CA HIS A 83 -12.75 -5.27 1.43
C HIS A 83 -14.01 -5.70 2.19
N SER A 84 -14.49 -4.81 3.08
CA SER A 84 -15.70 -5.01 3.89
C SER A 84 -16.93 -5.54 3.13
N GLU A 85 -17.10 -5.20 1.85
CA GLU A 85 -18.30 -5.55 1.07
C GLU A 85 -18.07 -6.60 -0.03
N LEU A 86 -16.85 -6.70 -0.57
CA LEU A 86 -16.53 -7.51 -1.78
C LEU A 86 -15.72 -8.78 -1.49
N GLY A 87 -15.30 -9.01 -0.24
CA GLY A 87 -14.47 -10.16 0.13
C GLY A 87 -12.98 -9.95 -0.15
N GLU A 88 -12.26 -11.02 -0.48
CA GLU A 88 -10.81 -11.04 -0.67
C GLU A 88 -10.45 -10.87 -2.15
N THR A 89 -9.62 -9.86 -2.46
CA THR A 89 -9.07 -9.67 -3.81
C THR A 89 -7.60 -10.06 -3.80
N HIS A 90 -7.23 -10.99 -4.69
CA HIS A 90 -5.85 -11.40 -4.90
C HIS A 90 -5.30 -10.75 -6.16
N MET A 91 -4.12 -10.17 -6.05
CA MET A 91 -3.40 -9.48 -7.10
C MET A 91 -2.02 -10.10 -7.21
N ILE A 92 -1.61 -10.42 -8.42
CA ILE A 92 -0.30 -11.00 -8.71
C ILE A 92 0.38 -10.09 -9.71
N GLY A 93 1.57 -9.62 -9.35
CA GLY A 93 2.43 -8.77 -10.16
C GLY A 93 3.77 -9.44 -10.33
N TRP A 94 4.41 -9.18 -11.47
CA TRP A 94 5.77 -9.60 -11.73
C TRP A 94 6.50 -8.48 -12.45
N THR A 95 7.79 -8.36 -12.18
CA THR A 95 8.67 -7.35 -12.77
C THR A 95 9.99 -8.01 -13.12
N TYR A 96 10.57 -7.63 -14.25
CA TYR A 96 11.89 -8.05 -14.67
C TYR A 96 12.73 -6.81 -14.98
N SER A 97 13.86 -6.69 -14.30
CA SER A 97 14.81 -5.59 -14.42
C SER A 97 16.13 -6.13 -14.98
N PHE A 98 16.60 -5.51 -16.07
CA PHE A 98 17.82 -5.87 -16.81
C PHE A 98 19.02 -5.01 -16.42
#